data_AF-A0A0C4E125-F1
#
_entry.id   AF-A0A0C4E125-F1
#
_cell.length_a   1.000
_cell.length_b   1.000
_cell.length_c   1.000
_cell.angle_alpha   90.00
_cell.angle_beta   90.00
_cell.angle_gamma   90.00
#
_symmetry.space_group_name_H-M   'P 1'
#
loop_
_entity.id
_entity.type
_entity.pdbx_description
1 polymer ?
#
loop_
_entity_poly.entity_id
_entity_poly.type
_entity_poly.pdbx_seq_one_letter_code
_entity_poly.pdbx_strand_id
1 'polypeptide(L)'
;MRVHLAAVAALAAVCLLGSSRSALPTLFEDDVPAHEWSASEHKLRDATEADRRRASLGSHLKKKYDEEIERIEVDLSRECERFPECVHMDNPLVSSCDSGWTSMGYDESGCGTRDGRKYAKPICCRTKVAPKSCVWRKNQSPSGLASDCNGRCNTGEVFLFDSGTGGYPTDSDEEQCGRGYKAFCCTFQLFQNHHKPL
;
A
#
# COMPACT_ATOMS: atom_id res chain seq x y z
N MET A 1 -27.47 60.54 -4.03
CA MET A 1 -28.85 60.03 -4.15
C MET A 1 -29.03 58.96 -3.10
N ARG A 2 -30.00 59.15 -2.21
CA ARG A 2 -30.24 58.32 -1.02
C ARG A 2 -31.72 57.95 -1.01
N VAL A 3 -31.97 56.68 -0.70
CA VAL A 3 -33.20 56.05 -0.19
C VAL A 3 -34.38 55.93 -1.16
N HIS A 4 -34.89 54.70 -1.35
CA HIS A 4 -36.26 54.34 -0.95
C HIS A 4 -36.39 52.82 -0.75
N LEU A 5 -36.80 52.47 0.47
CA LEU A 5 -37.41 51.19 0.87
C LEU A 5 -38.70 50.95 0.06
N ALA A 6 -38.98 49.68 -0.23
CA ALA A 6 -40.34 49.17 -0.23
C ALA A 6 -40.35 47.73 0.32
N ALA A 7 -41.00 47.59 1.46
CA ALA A 7 -41.45 46.31 2.02
C ALA A 7 -42.90 46.06 1.59
N VAL A 8 -43.36 44.83 1.88
CA VAL A 8 -44.74 44.39 2.20
C VAL A 8 -45.22 43.19 1.34
N ALA A 9 -45.14 42.02 1.99
CA ALA A 9 -46.13 40.96 2.22
C ALA A 9 -47.09 40.50 1.08
N ALA A 10 -47.25 39.18 0.93
CA ALA A 10 -48.33 38.42 1.60
C ALA A 10 -48.33 36.92 1.22
N LEU A 11 -48.90 36.13 2.14
CA LEU A 11 -49.07 34.67 2.20
C LEU A 11 -50.13 34.11 1.22
N ALA A 12 -49.97 32.83 0.83
CA ALA A 12 -50.95 31.71 0.97
C ALA A 12 -50.63 30.58 -0.05
N ALA A 13 -50.35 29.36 0.42
CA ALA A 13 -51.18 28.13 0.30
C ALA A 13 -51.16 27.46 -1.10
N VAL A 14 -51.18 26.14 -1.35
CA VAL A 14 -51.25 24.87 -0.60
C VAL A 14 -51.07 23.74 -1.68
N CYS A 15 -50.60 22.56 -1.26
CA CYS A 15 -50.79 21.21 -1.86
C CYS A 15 -49.90 20.67 -3.00
N LEU A 16 -49.25 19.54 -2.64
CA LEU A 16 -49.20 18.22 -3.30
C LEU A 16 -48.43 18.09 -4.64
N LEU A 17 -47.33 17.32 -4.61
CA LEU A 17 -47.21 15.97 -5.20
C LEU A 17 -45.74 15.51 -5.13
N GLY A 18 -45.54 14.26 -4.74
CA GLY A 18 -44.22 13.65 -4.60
C GLY A 18 -43.52 13.35 -5.93
N SER A 19 -42.20 13.29 -5.88
CA SER A 19 -41.42 12.35 -6.67
C SER A 19 -40.01 12.24 -6.12
N SER A 20 -39.71 11.05 -5.63
CA SER A 20 -38.41 10.59 -5.18
C SER A 20 -37.36 10.78 -6.27
N ARG A 21 -36.31 11.54 -5.97
CA ARG A 21 -35.01 11.39 -6.64
C ARG A 21 -33.98 11.10 -5.55
N SER A 22 -33.84 9.82 -5.22
CA SER A 22 -32.69 9.35 -4.46
C SER A 22 -31.46 9.57 -5.33
N ALA A 23 -30.59 10.46 -4.86
CA ALA A 23 -29.24 10.60 -5.35
C ALA A 23 -28.50 9.25 -5.23
N LEU A 24 -27.75 8.90 -6.27
CA LEU A 24 -26.77 7.82 -6.26
C LEU A 24 -25.77 8.04 -5.12
N PRO A 25 -25.53 7.07 -4.23
CA PRO A 25 -24.38 7.15 -3.35
C PRO A 25 -23.12 6.78 -4.14
N THR A 26 -22.16 7.70 -4.12
CA THR A 26 -20.78 7.50 -4.52
C THR A 26 -20.19 6.35 -3.71
N LEU A 27 -19.86 5.24 -4.38
CA LEU A 27 -18.98 4.21 -3.83
C LEU A 27 -17.55 4.73 -4.01
N PHE A 28 -16.72 4.53 -2.99
CA PHE A 28 -15.33 4.99 -2.80
C PHE A 28 -15.17 6.31 -2.04
N GLU A 29 -15.32 6.21 -0.71
CA GLU A 29 -14.56 7.01 0.24
C GLU A 29 -14.07 6.07 1.35
N ASP A 30 -12.82 5.62 1.20
CA ASP A 30 -12.07 4.89 2.22
C ASP A 30 -11.51 5.91 3.21
N ASP A 31 -12.12 6.01 4.39
CA ASP A 31 -11.49 6.35 5.67
C ASP A 31 -12.59 6.40 6.76
N VAL A 32 -13.05 5.22 7.21
CA VAL A 32 -13.97 5.13 8.35
C VAL A 32 -13.22 4.61 9.58
N PRO A 33 -13.06 5.41 10.66
CA PRO A 33 -12.34 5.01 11.85
C PRO A 33 -13.04 3.84 12.59
N ALA A 34 -12.23 3.00 13.24
CA ALA A 34 -12.58 1.71 13.83
C ALA A 34 -13.68 1.69 14.93
N HIS A 35 -14.42 2.77 15.15
CA HIS A 35 -15.57 2.81 16.06
C HIS A 35 -16.94 2.76 15.35
N GLU A 36 -16.97 2.67 14.01
CA GLU A 36 -18.22 2.59 13.22
C GLU A 36 -18.57 1.16 12.76
N TRP A 37 -18.08 0.13 13.46
CA TRP A 37 -18.40 -1.28 13.14
C TRP A 37 -19.86 -1.65 13.45
N SER A 38 -20.60 -0.81 14.17
CA SER A 38 -21.99 -1.06 14.56
C SER A 38 -23.03 -0.56 13.53
N ALA A 39 -22.62 0.22 12.52
CA ALA A 39 -23.55 0.72 11.49
C ALA A 39 -23.69 -0.23 10.27
N SER A 40 -22.70 -1.10 10.03
CA SER A 40 -22.72 -2.06 8.92
C SER A 40 -23.63 -3.27 9.20
N GLU A 41 -23.78 -3.68 10.47
CA GLU A 41 -24.65 -4.80 10.84
C GLU A 41 -26.15 -4.46 10.71
N HIS A 42 -26.55 -3.19 10.94
CA HIS A 42 -27.96 -2.79 10.83
C HIS A 42 -28.44 -2.67 9.37
N LYS A 43 -27.53 -2.47 8.40
CA LYS A 43 -27.85 -2.43 6.95
C LYS A 43 -28.02 -3.83 6.34
N LEU A 44 -27.61 -4.90 7.03
CA LEU A 44 -27.74 -6.28 6.52
C LEU A 44 -29.14 -6.88 6.71
N ARG A 45 -29.99 -6.30 7.57
CA ARG A 45 -31.37 -6.79 7.76
C ARG A 45 -32.28 -6.53 6.54
N ASP A 46 -31.98 -5.49 5.75
CA ASP A 46 -32.71 -5.15 4.52
C ASP A 46 -31.90 -5.44 3.24
N ALA A 47 -30.73 -6.08 3.36
CA ALA A 47 -29.89 -6.43 2.22
C ALA A 47 -30.58 -7.47 1.34
N THR A 48 -30.70 -7.13 0.05
CA THR A 48 -31.26 -8.04 -0.96
C THR A 48 -30.38 -9.27 -1.10
N GLU A 49 -30.93 -10.36 -1.63
CA GLU A 49 -30.13 -11.57 -1.90
C GLU A 49 -28.97 -11.27 -2.86
N ALA A 50 -29.13 -10.30 -3.76
CA ALA A 50 -28.07 -9.82 -4.64
C ALA A 50 -26.93 -9.15 -3.86
N ASP A 51 -27.23 -8.34 -2.85
CA ASP A 51 -26.23 -7.68 -2.00
C ASP A 51 -25.44 -8.72 -1.19
N ARG A 52 -26.13 -9.72 -0.62
CA ARG A 52 -25.46 -10.83 0.10
C ARG A 52 -24.57 -11.66 -0.81
N ARG A 53 -25.01 -11.97 -2.03
CA ARG A 53 -24.19 -12.70 -3.02
C ARG A 53 -22.97 -11.89 -3.44
N ARG A 54 -23.10 -10.57 -3.67
CA ARG A 54 -21.97 -9.70 -3.99
C ARG A 54 -20.95 -9.63 -2.86
N ALA A 55 -21.41 -9.48 -1.62
CA ALA A 55 -20.53 -9.51 -0.44
C ALA A 55 -19.81 -10.86 -0.30
N SER A 56 -20.52 -11.98 -0.50
CA SER A 56 -19.93 -13.33 -0.47
C SER A 56 -18.93 -13.57 -1.60
N LEU A 57 -19.18 -13.04 -2.79
CA LEU A 57 -18.23 -13.15 -3.91
C LEU A 57 -16.98 -12.32 -3.64
N GLY A 58 -17.16 -11.10 -3.12
CA GLY A 58 -16.05 -10.23 -2.72
C GLY A 58 -15.17 -10.85 -1.65
N SER A 59 -15.76 -11.47 -0.61
CA SER A 59 -14.99 -12.15 0.43
C SER A 59 -14.24 -13.37 -0.09
N HIS A 60 -14.83 -14.14 -1.01
CA HIS A 60 -14.18 -15.29 -1.63
C HIS A 60 -13.00 -14.88 -2.53
N LEU A 61 -13.17 -13.82 -3.34
CA LEU A 61 -12.12 -13.24 -4.16
C LEU A 61 -10.96 -12.73 -3.30
N LYS A 62 -11.26 -12.00 -2.22
CA LYS A 62 -10.23 -11.51 -1.29
C LYS A 62 -9.44 -12.66 -0.69
N LYS A 63 -10.12 -13.70 -0.20
CA LYS A 63 -9.46 -14.88 0.37
C LYS A 63 -8.53 -15.55 -0.64
N LYS A 64 -9.00 -15.77 -1.87
CA LYS A 64 -8.17 -16.37 -2.94
C LYS A 64 -6.93 -15.51 -3.25
N TYR A 65 -7.10 -14.20 -3.24
CA TYR A 65 -6.03 -13.24 -3.47
C TYR A 65 -4.98 -13.25 -2.35
N ASP A 66 -5.43 -13.24 -1.09
CA ASP A 66 -4.55 -13.31 0.08
C ASP A 66 -3.74 -14.63 0.08
N GLU A 67 -4.38 -15.78 -0.24
CA GLU A 67 -3.70 -17.07 -0.38
C GLU A 67 -2.68 -17.10 -1.52
N GLU A 68 -2.88 -16.31 -2.58
CA GLU A 68 -1.96 -16.21 -3.70
C GLU A 68 -0.76 -15.33 -3.38
N ILE A 69 -0.98 -14.20 -2.67
CA ILE A 69 0.10 -13.37 -2.10
C ILE A 69 1.01 -14.21 -1.23
N GLU A 70 0.44 -14.97 -0.28
CA GLU A 70 1.23 -15.77 0.66
C GLU A 70 2.12 -16.78 -0.07
N ARG A 71 1.59 -17.44 -1.11
CA ARG A 71 2.39 -18.36 -1.94
C ARG A 71 3.54 -17.65 -2.66
N ILE A 72 3.27 -16.48 -3.24
CA ILE A 72 4.30 -15.68 -3.93
C ILE A 72 5.37 -15.21 -2.95
N GLU A 73 4.99 -14.78 -1.75
CA GLU A 73 5.94 -14.40 -0.70
C GLU A 73 6.84 -15.56 -0.29
N VAL A 74 6.28 -16.76 -0.11
CA VAL A 74 7.05 -17.97 0.19
C VAL A 74 8.02 -18.31 -0.96
N ASP A 75 7.57 -18.25 -2.21
CA ASP A 75 8.43 -18.54 -3.35
C ASP A 75 9.55 -17.51 -3.48
N LEU A 76 9.24 -16.22 -3.36
CA LEU A 76 10.23 -15.15 -3.44
C LEU A 76 11.21 -15.17 -2.26
N SER A 77 10.78 -15.57 -1.06
CA SER A 77 11.69 -15.72 0.09
C SER A 77 12.77 -16.78 -0.14
N ARG A 78 12.56 -17.71 -1.08
CA ARG A 78 13.52 -18.76 -1.47
C ARG A 78 14.34 -18.38 -2.70
N GLU A 79 13.79 -17.52 -3.54
CA GLU A 79 14.36 -17.16 -4.84
C GLU A 79 14.99 -15.76 -4.86
N CYS A 80 14.86 -15.03 -3.76
CA CYS A 80 15.50 -13.75 -3.50
C CYS A 80 16.37 -13.82 -2.26
N GLU A 81 17.54 -13.20 -2.34
CA GLU A 81 18.51 -13.14 -1.25
C GLU A 81 18.99 -11.70 -1.04
N ARG A 82 19.00 -11.26 0.21
CA ARG A 82 19.78 -10.12 0.66
C ARG A 82 21.12 -10.63 1.16
N PHE A 83 22.21 -10.20 0.52
CA PHE A 83 23.53 -10.67 0.90
C PHE A 83 23.85 -10.28 2.36
N PRO A 84 24.54 -11.14 3.11
CA PRO A 84 24.89 -10.83 4.50
C PRO A 84 26.02 -9.79 4.59
N GLU A 85 26.87 -9.72 3.57
CA GLU A 85 28.08 -8.89 3.57
C GLU A 85 27.82 -7.48 3.05
N CYS A 86 28.50 -6.52 3.69
CA CYS A 86 28.53 -5.14 3.24
C CYS A 86 29.57 -4.98 2.14
N VAL A 87 29.11 -4.76 0.91
CA VAL A 87 29.97 -4.61 -0.27
C VAL A 87 30.04 -3.15 -0.69
N HIS A 88 31.12 -2.81 -1.38
CA HIS A 88 31.31 -1.46 -1.93
C HIS A 88 30.39 -1.25 -3.14
N MET A 89 29.45 -0.31 -3.03
CA MET A 89 28.40 -0.17 -4.05
C MET A 89 28.91 0.37 -5.39
N ASP A 90 29.97 1.18 -5.37
CA ASP A 90 30.59 1.70 -6.60
C ASP A 90 31.51 0.67 -7.30
N ASN A 91 31.69 -0.52 -6.71
CA ASN A 91 32.42 -1.61 -7.36
C ASN A 91 31.43 -2.66 -7.93
N PRO A 92 31.14 -2.61 -9.24
CA PRO A 92 30.15 -3.49 -9.86
C PRO A 92 30.52 -4.98 -9.78
N LEU A 93 31.79 -5.33 -9.54
CA LEU A 93 32.19 -6.73 -9.39
C LEU A 93 31.66 -7.39 -8.10
N VAL A 94 31.35 -6.59 -7.08
CA VAL A 94 30.86 -7.09 -5.79
C VAL A 94 29.45 -6.61 -5.47
N SER A 95 28.99 -5.50 -6.08
CA SER A 95 27.64 -4.97 -5.89
C SER A 95 26.61 -5.51 -6.89
N SER A 96 27.05 -6.16 -7.97
CA SER A 96 26.15 -6.79 -8.93
C SER A 96 25.73 -8.18 -8.48
N CYS A 97 24.55 -8.60 -8.94
CA CYS A 97 24.10 -9.99 -8.79
C CYS A 97 24.82 -10.90 -9.78
N ASP A 98 24.97 -12.17 -9.38
CA ASP A 98 25.54 -13.20 -10.24
C ASP A 98 24.72 -13.44 -11.51
N SER A 99 25.33 -14.12 -12.48
CA SER A 99 24.63 -14.51 -13.72
C SER A 99 23.39 -15.36 -13.39
N GLY A 100 22.25 -15.01 -14.01
CA GLY A 100 20.96 -15.65 -13.74
C GLY A 100 20.18 -15.04 -12.56
N TRP A 101 20.72 -13.98 -11.97
CA TRP A 101 20.06 -13.17 -10.95
C TRP A 101 19.88 -11.72 -11.43
N THR A 102 18.85 -11.07 -10.90
CA THR A 102 18.49 -9.69 -11.18
C THR A 102 18.57 -8.88 -9.89
N SER A 103 19.23 -7.73 -9.95
CA SER A 103 19.30 -6.80 -8.82
C SER A 103 17.95 -6.13 -8.61
N MET A 104 17.43 -6.23 -7.39
CA MET A 104 16.19 -5.57 -6.97
C MET A 104 16.45 -4.29 -6.16
N GLY A 105 17.64 -4.17 -5.57
CA GLY A 105 17.99 -3.07 -4.68
C GLY A 105 19.13 -3.43 -3.75
N TYR A 106 19.26 -2.68 -2.66
CA TYR A 106 20.22 -2.95 -1.60
C TYR A 106 19.72 -2.44 -0.24
N ASP A 107 20.34 -2.95 0.82
CA ASP A 107 20.10 -2.55 2.20
C ASP A 107 21.37 -1.99 2.84
N GLU A 108 21.28 -0.81 3.43
CA GLU A 108 22.41 -0.12 4.06
C GLU A 108 22.57 -0.46 5.54
N SER A 109 21.63 -1.23 6.11
CA SER A 109 21.62 -1.50 7.54
C SER A 109 22.89 -2.22 7.99
N GLY A 110 23.63 -1.53 8.87
CA GLY A 110 24.87 -2.00 9.46
C GLY A 110 26.12 -1.84 8.58
N CYS A 111 26.02 -1.24 7.40
CA CYS A 111 27.16 -1.13 6.48
C CYS A 111 27.92 0.20 6.59
N GLY A 112 27.19 1.29 6.81
CA GLY A 112 27.77 2.62 6.98
C GLY A 112 28.59 3.11 5.78
N THR A 113 29.36 4.17 6.03
CA THR A 113 30.21 4.80 5.02
C THR A 113 31.67 4.70 5.45
N ARG A 114 32.57 4.33 4.54
CA ARG A 114 34.02 4.28 4.80
C ARG A 114 34.75 5.04 3.71
N ASP A 115 35.62 5.98 4.11
CA ASP A 115 36.38 6.84 3.18
C ASP A 115 35.51 7.57 2.15
N GLY A 116 34.32 8.02 2.56
CA GLY A 116 33.34 8.68 1.68
C GLY A 116 32.62 7.75 0.70
N ARG A 117 32.80 6.43 0.81
CA ARG A 117 32.18 5.42 -0.07
C ARG A 117 31.04 4.69 0.62
N LYS A 118 29.99 4.40 -0.14
CA LYS A 118 28.78 3.72 0.32
C LYS A 118 28.97 2.21 0.30
N TYR A 119 28.61 1.57 1.41
CA TYR A 119 28.56 0.12 1.52
C TYR A 119 27.13 -0.31 1.80
N ALA A 120 26.69 -1.39 1.17
CA ALA A 120 25.37 -1.94 1.38
C ALA A 120 25.37 -3.45 1.11
N LYS A 121 24.26 -4.10 1.42
CA LYS A 121 23.98 -5.50 1.16
C LYS A 121 23.10 -5.60 -0.09
N PRO A 122 23.61 -6.09 -1.23
CA PRO A 122 22.81 -6.24 -2.43
C PRO A 122 21.63 -7.18 -2.21
N ILE A 123 20.52 -6.90 -2.89
CA ILE A 123 19.34 -7.74 -2.93
C ILE A 123 19.17 -8.25 -4.35
N CYS A 124 19.23 -9.56 -4.50
CA CYS A 124 19.23 -10.26 -5.77
C CYS A 124 18.11 -11.29 -5.80
N CYS A 125 17.38 -11.37 -6.91
CA CYS A 125 16.38 -12.43 -7.14
C CYS A 125 16.71 -13.22 -8.41
N ARG A 126 16.40 -14.52 -8.47
CA ARG A 126 16.56 -15.28 -9.71
C ARG A 126 15.76 -14.63 -10.84
N THR A 127 16.42 -14.41 -11.97
CA THR A 127 15.85 -13.63 -13.09
C THR A 127 14.51 -14.15 -13.59
N LYS A 128 14.26 -15.46 -13.51
CA LYS A 128 13.00 -16.09 -13.98
C LYS A 128 11.78 -15.71 -13.15
N VAL A 129 11.98 -15.35 -11.88
CA VAL A 129 10.91 -15.05 -10.91
C VAL A 129 11.05 -13.67 -10.28
N ALA A 130 12.06 -12.90 -10.72
CA ALA A 130 12.32 -11.57 -10.22
C ALA A 130 11.06 -10.68 -10.35
N PRO A 131 10.66 -9.99 -9.26
CA PRO A 131 9.57 -9.03 -9.31
C PRO A 131 9.81 -7.91 -10.33
N LYS A 132 8.75 -7.18 -10.69
CA LYS A 132 8.84 -6.08 -11.67
C LYS A 132 9.56 -4.86 -11.11
N SER A 133 9.21 -4.48 -9.89
CA SER A 133 9.79 -3.35 -9.19
C SER A 133 9.71 -3.60 -7.69
N CYS A 134 10.68 -3.08 -6.95
CA CYS A 134 10.68 -3.12 -5.49
C CYS A 134 10.92 -1.71 -4.93
N VAL A 135 10.60 -1.51 -3.65
CA VAL A 135 10.83 -0.26 -2.93
C VAL A 135 10.83 -0.49 -1.42
N TRP A 136 11.74 0.17 -0.71
CA TRP A 136 11.72 0.29 0.75
C TRP A 136 10.62 1.26 1.17
N ARG A 137 9.72 0.79 2.05
CA ARG A 137 8.60 1.55 2.62
C ARG A 137 8.86 1.81 4.11
N LYS A 138 8.90 3.07 4.52
CA LYS A 138 9.06 3.45 5.94
C LYS A 138 7.77 3.37 6.73
N ASN A 139 6.66 3.84 6.14
CA ASN A 139 5.35 4.12 6.73
C ASN A 139 5.42 4.64 8.17
N GLN A 140 5.12 5.92 8.36
CA GLN A 140 5.23 6.55 9.68
C GLN A 140 4.39 5.81 10.72
N SER A 141 4.99 5.60 11.89
CA SER A 141 4.25 5.09 13.03
C SER A 141 3.13 6.08 13.40
N PRO A 142 1.91 5.60 13.74
CA PRO A 142 0.82 6.46 14.19
C PRO A 142 1.15 7.26 15.47
N SER A 143 2.26 6.93 16.15
CA SER A 143 2.79 7.68 17.30
C SER A 143 3.40 9.05 16.93
N GLY A 144 3.61 9.37 15.65
CA GLY A 144 4.08 10.68 15.19
C GLY A 144 5.52 11.03 15.59
N LEU A 145 6.28 10.09 16.16
CA LEU A 145 7.69 10.25 16.44
C LEU A 145 8.47 10.08 15.14
N ALA A 146 9.20 11.12 14.72
CA ALA A 146 9.83 11.23 13.41
C ALA A 146 10.78 10.07 13.02
N SER A 147 11.22 9.27 14.01
CA SER A 147 12.15 8.16 13.82
C SER A 147 11.50 6.76 13.90
N ASP A 148 10.23 6.63 14.31
CA ASP A 148 9.58 5.31 14.39
C ASP A 148 9.04 4.86 13.03
N CYS A 149 9.38 3.64 12.62
CA CYS A 149 8.96 3.04 11.36
C CYS A 149 7.99 1.88 11.57
N ASN A 150 6.99 1.78 10.71
CA ASN A 150 6.05 0.67 10.69
C ASN A 150 5.83 0.21 9.24
N GLY A 151 6.95 -0.20 8.63
CA GLY A 151 7.02 -0.65 7.24
C GLY A 151 5.92 -1.65 6.92
N ARG A 152 5.19 -1.38 5.84
CA ARG A 152 4.11 -2.23 5.33
C ARG A 152 4.02 -2.08 3.82
N CYS A 153 3.66 -3.16 3.15
CA CYS A 153 3.45 -3.14 1.72
C CYS A 153 2.03 -2.67 1.39
N ASN A 154 1.88 -2.01 0.25
CA ASN A 154 0.56 -1.62 -0.24
C ASN A 154 -0.18 -2.83 -0.83
N THR A 155 -1.49 -2.69 -1.02
CA THR A 155 -2.27 -3.67 -1.78
C THR A 155 -1.66 -3.88 -3.16
N GLY A 156 -1.41 -5.13 -3.56
CA GLY A 156 -0.72 -5.44 -4.82
C GLY A 156 0.80 -5.48 -4.73
N GLU A 157 1.36 -5.34 -3.54
CA GLU A 157 2.78 -5.56 -3.26
C GLU A 157 2.96 -6.76 -2.32
N VAL A 158 4.10 -7.42 -2.44
CA VAL A 158 4.52 -8.53 -1.58
C VAL A 158 5.70 -8.12 -0.72
N PHE A 159 5.72 -8.58 0.53
CA PHE A 159 6.82 -8.33 1.46
C PHE A 159 7.98 -9.31 1.22
N LEU A 160 9.21 -8.80 1.12
CA LEU A 160 10.41 -9.65 1.00
C LEU A 160 11.35 -9.56 2.20
N PHE A 161 11.69 -8.34 2.63
CA PHE A 161 12.69 -8.12 3.67
C PHE A 161 12.28 -6.97 4.58
N ASP A 162 12.74 -7.02 5.83
CA ASP A 162 12.73 -5.90 6.74
C ASP A 162 14.13 -5.31 6.92
N SER A 163 14.20 -4.02 7.23
CA SER A 163 15.46 -3.35 7.56
C SER A 163 15.22 -2.15 8.48
N GLY A 164 16.09 -1.97 9.47
CA GLY A 164 16.06 -0.78 10.32
C GLY A 164 16.42 0.49 9.55
N THR A 165 17.20 0.41 8.48
CA THR A 165 17.63 1.58 7.69
C THR A 165 16.92 1.60 6.34
N GLY A 166 16.82 0.45 5.69
CA GLY A 166 16.48 0.34 4.27
C GLY A 166 17.68 0.67 3.40
N GLY A 167 17.41 1.09 2.19
CA GLY A 167 18.41 1.49 1.20
C GLY A 167 17.69 1.91 -0.07
N TYR A 168 18.20 1.52 -1.23
CA TYR A 168 17.58 1.84 -2.52
C TYR A 168 16.99 0.60 -3.19
N PRO A 169 15.93 0.73 -3.99
CA PRO A 169 15.06 1.92 -4.13
C PRO A 169 14.22 2.18 -2.88
N THR A 170 13.93 3.45 -2.58
CA THR A 170 13.13 3.89 -1.42
C THR A 170 12.11 4.96 -1.86
N ASP A 171 10.92 4.94 -1.27
CA ASP A 171 9.92 6.01 -1.39
C ASP A 171 10.00 7.02 -0.23
N SER A 172 10.89 6.75 0.73
CA SER A 172 11.15 7.55 1.91
C SER A 172 12.62 7.95 1.99
N ASP A 173 13.01 8.56 3.10
CA ASP A 173 14.41 8.72 3.47
C ASP A 173 15.16 7.37 3.63
N GLU A 174 16.48 7.42 3.47
CA GLU A 174 17.43 6.34 3.78
C GLU A 174 17.85 6.38 5.28
N GLU A 175 17.14 7.13 6.14
CA GLU A 175 17.54 7.29 7.55
C GLU A 175 17.20 6.07 8.38
N GLN A 176 18.01 5.80 9.40
CA GLN A 176 17.75 4.71 10.33
C GLN A 176 16.50 4.97 11.18
N CYS A 177 15.65 3.96 11.27
CA CYS A 177 14.52 3.90 12.18
C CYS A 177 15.03 3.84 13.62
N GLY A 178 14.54 4.76 14.46
CA GLY A 178 14.77 4.72 15.91
C GLY A 178 14.13 3.49 16.55
N ARG A 179 12.93 3.11 16.08
CA ARG A 179 12.26 1.85 16.43
C ARG A 179 11.49 1.30 15.23
N GLY A 180 11.29 -0.02 15.21
CA GLY A 180 10.60 -0.74 14.13
C GLY A 180 11.49 -0.95 12.91
N TYR A 181 10.87 -1.11 11.75
CA TYR A 181 11.56 -1.44 10.50
C TYR A 181 10.87 -0.82 9.30
N LYS A 182 11.61 -0.70 8.20
CA LYS A 182 11.12 -0.49 6.84
C LYS A 182 10.87 -1.85 6.18
N ALA A 183 9.88 -1.91 5.30
CA ALA A 183 9.54 -3.10 4.54
C ALA A 183 10.01 -2.96 3.10
N PHE A 184 10.69 -3.98 2.56
CA PHE A 184 11.03 -4.06 1.14
C PHE A 184 9.89 -4.74 0.40
N CYS A 185 9.15 -3.94 -0.36
CA CYS A 185 7.90 -4.31 -0.97
C CYS A 185 8.05 -4.36 -2.49
N CYS A 186 7.55 -5.42 -3.13
CA CYS A 186 7.71 -5.62 -4.56
C CYS A 186 6.39 -5.81 -5.29
N THR A 187 6.28 -5.27 -6.51
CA THR A 187 5.13 -5.51 -7.38
C THR A 187 5.36 -6.76 -8.22
N PHE A 188 4.35 -7.63 -8.26
CA PHE A 188 4.36 -8.85 -9.06
C PHE A 188 3.50 -8.73 -10.31
N GLN A 189 3.86 -9.47 -11.37
CA GLN A 189 3.17 -9.37 -12.66
C GLN A 189 1.69 -9.73 -12.59
N LEU A 190 1.33 -10.65 -11.68
CA LEU A 190 -0.04 -11.14 -11.50
C LEU A 190 -1.00 -10.02 -11.06
N PHE A 191 -0.51 -8.99 -10.36
CA PHE A 191 -1.35 -7.89 -9.87
C PHE A 191 -1.72 -6.87 -10.95
N GLN A 192 -1.02 -6.84 -12.09
CA GLN A 192 -1.34 -5.88 -13.16
C GLN A 192 -2.54 -6.30 -14.03
N ASN A 193 -2.91 -7.59 -14.01
CA ASN A 193 -3.98 -8.12 -14.86
C ASN A 193 -5.38 -8.02 -14.24
N HIS A 194 -5.50 -7.62 -12.96
CA HIS A 194 -6.79 -7.51 -12.26
C HIS A 194 -7.36 -6.09 -12.19
N HIS A 195 -6.67 -5.09 -12.76
CA HIS A 195 -7.10 -3.68 -12.75
C HIS A 195 -7.75 -3.19 -14.05
N LYS A 196 -8.15 -4.08 -14.96
CA LYS A 196 -8.96 -3.68 -16.12
C LYS A 196 -10.43 -3.90 -15.81
N PRO A 197 -11.21 -2.86 -15.44
CA PRO A 197 -12.65 -2.98 -15.38
C PRO A 197 -13.17 -3.32 -16.79
N LEU A 198 -14.03 -4.33 -16.88
CA LEU A 198 -14.86 -4.64 -18.05
C LEU A 198 -15.87 -3.51 -18.29
#